data_AF-A0A1L5KN43-F1
#
_entry.id   AF-A0A1L5KN43-F1
#
_cell.length_a   1.000
_cell.length_b   1.000
_cell.length_c   1.000
_cell.angle_alpha   90.00
_cell.angle_beta   90.00
_cell.angle_gamma   90.00
#
_symmetry.space_group_name_H-M   'P 1'
#
loop_
_entity.id
_entity.type
_entity.pdbx_description
1 polymer ?
#
loop_
_entity_poly.entity_id
_entity_poly.type
_entity_poly.pdbx_seq_one_letter_code
_entity_poly.pdbx_strand_id
1 'polypeptide(L)'
;MTTKKADYIWFNGEMVRWEDAKVHVMSHALHYGTSVFEGIRCYDSHKGPVVFRHREHMQRLHDSAKIYRFPVSQSIDELMEACRDVIRKNNLTSAYIR
;
A
#
# COMPACT_ATOMS: atom_id res chain seq x y z
N MET A 1 13.21 10.42 -15.60
CA MET A 1 13.23 9.06 -15.03
C MET A 1 11.87 8.41 -15.29
N THR A 2 11.79 7.49 -16.24
CA THR A 2 10.58 6.70 -16.46
C THR A 2 10.53 5.61 -15.40
N THR A 3 9.78 5.85 -14.33
CA THR A 3 9.56 4.84 -13.29
C THR A 3 8.84 3.65 -13.93
N LYS A 4 9.42 2.45 -13.87
CA LYS A 4 8.76 1.23 -14.33
C LYS A 4 7.46 1.07 -13.52
N LYS A 5 6.33 1.01 -14.22
CA LYS A 5 5.02 0.78 -13.58
C LYS A 5 4.99 -0.65 -13.02
N ALA A 6 4.32 -0.85 -11.89
CA ALA A 6 3.96 -2.20 -11.48
C ALA A 6 2.83 -2.72 -12.38
N ASP A 7 2.65 -4.04 -12.45
CA ASP A 7 1.60 -4.67 -13.27
C ASP A 7 0.26 -4.69 -12.53
N TYR A 8 0.31 -4.85 -11.20
CA TYR A 8 -0.86 -4.97 -10.32
C TYR A 8 -0.80 -4.04 -9.11
N ILE A 9 -1.96 -3.57 -8.68
CA ILE A 9 -2.17 -2.76 -7.48
C ILE A 9 -3.24 -3.44 -6.63
N TRP A 10 -3.04 -3.49 -5.32
CA TRP A 10 -4.11 -3.85 -4.39
C TRP A 10 -5.02 -2.64 -4.19
N PHE A 11 -6.31 -2.78 -4.47
CA PHE A 11 -7.29 -1.71 -4.46
C PHE A 11 -8.59 -2.21 -3.84
N ASN A 12 -8.96 -1.66 -2.67
CA ASN A 12 -10.20 -1.96 -1.95
C ASN A 12 -10.49 -3.46 -1.71
N GLY A 13 -9.46 -4.25 -1.38
CA GLY A 13 -9.63 -5.69 -1.11
C GLY A 13 -9.22 -6.60 -2.27
N GLU A 14 -9.04 -6.06 -3.47
CA GLU A 14 -8.80 -6.85 -4.68
C GLU A 14 -7.49 -6.49 -5.35
N MET A 15 -6.89 -7.45 -6.06
CA MET A 15 -5.71 -7.20 -6.89
C MET A 15 -6.17 -6.84 -8.31
N VAL A 16 -5.99 -5.58 -8.70
CA VAL A 16 -6.39 -5.07 -10.02
C VAL A 16 -5.17 -4.77 -10.88
N ARG A 17 -5.33 -4.68 -12.20
CA ARG A 17 -4.25 -4.21 -13.08
C ARG A 17 -3.96 -2.75 -12.75
N TRP A 18 -2.71 -2.33 -12.92
CA TRP A 18 -2.28 -0.95 -12.63
C TRP A 18 -3.19 0.12 -13.25
N GLU A 19 -3.61 -0.11 -14.50
CA GLU A 19 -4.45 0.84 -15.23
C GLU A 19 -5.88 0.95 -14.70
N ASP A 20 -6.36 -0.05 -13.95
CA ASP A 20 -7.73 -0.12 -13.43
C ASP A 20 -7.87 0.49 -12.02
N ALA A 21 -6.76 0.75 -11.33
CA ALA A 21 -6.74 1.44 -10.04
C ALA A 21 -7.03 2.94 -10.21
N LYS A 22 -8.29 3.27 -10.51
CA LYS A 22 -8.77 4.62 -10.80
C LYS A 22 -9.64 5.17 -9.69
N VAL A 23 -9.61 6.48 -9.54
CA VAL A 23 -10.55 7.26 -8.74
C VAL A 23 -11.17 8.34 -9.62
N HIS A 24 -12.38 8.79 -9.29
CA HIS A 24 -13.03 9.86 -10.04
C HIS A 24 -12.32 11.21 -9.76
N VAL A 25 -12.33 12.13 -10.73
CA VAL A 25 -11.69 13.44 -10.57
C VAL A 25 -12.29 14.27 -9.41
N MET A 26 -13.53 13.96 -9.01
CA MET A 26 -14.21 14.59 -7.87
C MET A 26 -13.97 13.89 -6.53
N SER A 27 -13.04 12.94 -6.44
CA SER A 27 -12.73 12.28 -5.16
C SER A 27 -12.29 13.29 -4.11
N HIS A 28 -12.91 13.23 -2.93
CA HIS A 28 -12.70 14.20 -1.84
C HIS A 28 -11.23 14.40 -1.46
N ALA A 29 -10.45 13.30 -1.41
CA ALA A 29 -9.02 13.36 -1.10
C ALA A 29 -8.21 14.21 -2.09
N LEU A 30 -8.62 14.31 -3.36
CA LEU A 30 -7.93 15.11 -4.38
C LEU A 30 -8.20 16.61 -4.22
N HIS A 31 -9.40 16.99 -3.78
CA HIS A 31 -9.79 18.40 -3.65
C HIS A 31 -9.45 18.99 -2.28
N TYR A 32 -9.53 18.16 -1.23
CA TYR A 32 -9.44 18.63 0.15
C TYR A 32 -8.26 18.03 0.92
N GLY A 33 -7.41 17.23 0.26
CA GLY A 33 -6.18 16.65 0.84
C GLY A 33 -6.40 15.65 1.98
N THR A 34 -7.66 15.32 2.30
CA THR A 34 -8.02 14.50 3.46
C THR A 34 -7.72 13.03 3.20
N SER A 35 -6.48 12.63 3.48
CA SER A 35 -5.95 11.29 3.22
C SER A 35 -4.82 10.96 4.19
N VAL A 36 -4.54 9.67 4.33
CA VAL A 36 -3.38 9.14 5.06
C VAL A 36 -2.66 8.14 4.17
N PHE A 37 -1.35 8.04 4.28
CA PHE A 37 -0.54 7.11 3.49
C PHE A 37 0.69 6.66 4.28
N GLU A 38 1.34 5.59 3.81
CA GLU A 38 2.59 5.12 4.35
C GLU A 38 3.71 5.09 3.31
N GLY A 39 4.93 5.00 3.80
CA GLY A 39 6.11 4.83 2.98
C GLY A 39 6.96 3.69 3.50
N ILE A 40 6.88 2.55 2.83
CA ILE A 40 7.45 1.30 3.34
C ILE A 40 8.49 0.78 2.36
N ARG A 41 9.55 0.17 2.87
CA ARG A 41 10.61 -0.41 2.05
C ARG A 41 10.64 -1.93 2.18
N CYS A 42 10.66 -2.59 1.04
CA CYS A 42 11.04 -3.97 0.88
C CYS A 42 12.51 -4.02 0.42
N TYR A 43 13.30 -4.87 1.04
CA TYR A 43 14.69 -5.10 0.71
C TYR A 43 14.89 -6.55 0.32
N ASP A 44 15.77 -6.75 -0.65
CA ASP A 44 16.26 -8.09 -0.97
C ASP A 44 17.19 -8.57 0.15
N SER A 45 17.04 -9.82 0.55
CA SER A 45 17.80 -10.42 1.65
C SER A 45 18.12 -11.87 1.37
N HIS A 46 19.01 -12.46 2.16
CA HIS A 46 19.36 -13.88 2.05
C HIS A 46 18.17 -14.85 2.27
N LYS A 47 17.03 -14.36 2.81
CA LYS A 47 15.79 -15.13 2.98
C LYS A 47 14.73 -14.79 1.93
N GLY A 48 15.08 -14.02 0.90
CA GLY A 48 14.16 -13.41 -0.05
C GLY A 48 13.69 -12.01 0.37
N PRO A 49 12.66 -11.46 -0.29
CA PRO A 49 12.22 -10.08 -0.07
C PRO A 49 11.62 -9.89 1.32
N VAL A 50 12.13 -8.91 2.09
CA VAL A 50 11.67 -8.61 3.46
C VAL A 50 11.22 -7.16 3.57
N VAL A 51 10.02 -6.97 4.13
CA VAL A 51 9.48 -5.63 4.43
C VAL A 51 9.97 -5.18 5.81
N PHE A 52 10.70 -4.08 5.86
CA PHE A 52 11.29 -3.58 7.10
C PHE A 52 10.24 -2.88 7.99
N ARG A 53 10.18 -3.24 9.28
CA ARG A 53 9.25 -2.67 10.29
C ARG A 53 7.78 -2.67 9.87
N HIS A 54 7.38 -3.73 9.17
CA HIS A 54 6.10 -3.80 8.47
C HIS A 54 4.90 -3.57 9.41
N ARG A 55 4.88 -4.23 10.58
CA ARG A 55 3.77 -4.09 11.53
C ARG A 55 3.65 -2.67 12.06
N GLU A 56 4.78 -2.02 12.38
CA GLU A 56 4.78 -0.64 12.90
C GLU A 56 4.28 0.37 11.86
N HIS A 57 4.61 0.17 10.58
CA HIS A 57 4.05 0.98 9.51
C HIS A 57 2.52 0.81 9.40
N MET A 58 2.00 -0.42 9.47
CA MET A 58 0.56 -0.67 9.41
C MET A 58 -0.19 -0.16 10.66
N GLN A 59 0.41 -0.26 11.83
CA GLN A 59 -0.13 0.35 13.05
C GLN A 59 -0.20 1.88 12.89
N ARG A 60 0.87 2.52 12.39
CA ARG A 60 0.88 3.96 12.18
C ARG A 60 -0.12 4.42 11.12
N LEU A 61 -0.39 3.61 10.09
CA LEU A 61 -1.45 3.87 9.13
C LEU A 61 -2.84 3.89 9.82
N HIS A 62 -3.12 2.89 10.67
CA HIS A 62 -4.33 2.84 11.49
C HIS A 62 -4.43 4.03 12.44
N ASP A 63 -3.35 4.37 13.14
CA ASP A 63 -3.32 5.51 14.05
C ASP A 63 -3.54 6.84 13.31
N SER A 64 -2.98 6.98 12.11
CA SER A 64 -3.18 8.15 11.24
C SER A 64 -4.63 8.25 10.79
N ALA A 65 -5.24 7.14 10.36
CA ALA A 65 -6.66 7.08 10.01
C ALA A 65 -7.55 7.42 11.21
N LYS A 66 -7.19 6.96 12.41
CA LYS A 66 -7.89 7.25 13.67
C LYS A 66 -7.92 8.73 14.01
N ILE A 67 -6.83 9.48 13.76
CA ILE A 67 -6.78 10.94 13.96
C ILE A 67 -7.87 11.66 13.13
N TYR A 68 -8.07 11.21 11.89
CA TYR A 68 -9.12 11.70 10.99
C TYR A 68 -10.49 11.04 11.21
N ARG A 69 -10.59 10.07 12.11
CA ARG A 69 -11.80 9.28 12.37
C ARG A 69 -12.26 8.50 11.13
N PHE A 70 -11.34 8.12 10.26
CA PHE A 70 -11.63 7.28 9.11
C PHE A 70 -11.91 5.83 9.57
N PRO A 71 -13.00 5.20 9.11
CA PRO A 71 -13.18 3.78 9.32
C PRO A 71 -12.17 3.01 8.45
N VAL A 72 -11.40 2.12 9.07
CA VAL A 72 -10.51 1.18 8.37
C VAL A 72 -11.05 -0.21 8.61
N SER A 73 -11.55 -0.85 7.55
CA SER A 73 -12.16 -2.19 7.63
C SER A 73 -11.15 -3.31 7.80
N GLN A 74 -9.93 -3.14 7.29
CA GLN A 74 -8.89 -4.16 7.30
C GLN A 74 -8.10 -4.09 8.61
N SER A 75 -7.87 -5.25 9.21
CA SER A 75 -6.92 -5.43 10.30
C SER A 75 -5.47 -5.17 9.85
N ILE A 76 -4.59 -4.96 10.82
CA ILE A 76 -3.15 -4.79 10.58
C ILE A 76 -2.58 -5.98 9.81
N ASP A 77 -2.97 -7.20 10.17
CA ASP A 77 -2.44 -8.42 9.54
C ASP A 77 -2.92 -8.57 8.08
N GLU A 78 -4.16 -8.20 7.79
CA GLU A 78 -4.69 -8.18 6.40
C GLU A 78 -3.96 -7.15 5.54
N LEU A 79 -3.69 -5.95 6.06
CA LEU A 79 -2.92 -4.93 5.34
C LEU A 79 -1.46 -5.37 5.11
N MET A 80 -0.87 -6.04 6.10
CA MET A 80 0.47 -6.62 5.93
C MET A 80 0.49 -7.68 4.84
N GLU A 81 -0.54 -8.54 4.78
CA GLU A 81 -0.63 -9.55 3.73
C GLU A 81 -0.90 -8.94 2.36
N ALA A 82 -1.74 -7.91 2.26
CA ALA A 82 -1.95 -7.17 1.02
C ALA A 82 -0.64 -6.60 0.45
N CYS A 83 0.23 -6.04 1.31
CA CYS A 83 1.55 -5.57 0.89
C CYS A 83 2.44 -6.71 0.37
N ARG A 84 2.42 -7.89 1.03
CA ARG A 84 3.16 -9.07 0.56
C ARG A 84 2.62 -9.59 -0.77
N ASP A 85 1.31 -9.60 -0.94
CA ASP A 85 0.65 -10.00 -2.20
C ASP A 85 1.05 -9.08 -3.35
N VAL A 86 1.09 -7.76 -3.14
CA VAL A 86 1.56 -6.79 -4.15
C VAL A 86 3.01 -7.10 -4.54
N ILE A 87 3.90 -7.34 -3.58
CA ILE A 87 5.30 -7.69 -3.85
C ILE A 87 5.39 -8.98 -4.69
N ARG A 88 4.67 -10.04 -4.27
CA ARG A 88 4.67 -11.35 -4.93
C ARG A 88 4.10 -11.27 -6.35
N LYS A 89 2.93 -10.65 -6.54
CA LYS A 89 2.26 -10.54 -7.85
C LYS A 89 3.06 -9.73 -8.87
N ASN A 90 3.85 -8.76 -8.39
CA ASN A 90 4.69 -7.93 -9.25
C ASN A 90 6.14 -8.44 -9.37
N ASN A 91 6.47 -9.62 -8.81
CA ASN A 91 7.80 -10.22 -8.82
C ASN A 91 8.91 -9.25 -8.33
N LEU A 92 8.62 -8.50 -7.26
CA LEU A 92 9.54 -7.50 -6.73
C LEU A 92 10.43 -8.11 -5.65
N THR A 93 11.74 -7.85 -5.73
CA THR A 93 12.70 -8.25 -4.67
C THR A 93 13.15 -7.09 -3.79
N SER A 94 13.14 -5.88 -4.32
CA SER A 94 13.39 -4.62 -3.61
C SER A 94 12.40 -3.58 -4.12
N ALA A 95 11.70 -2.91 -3.21
CA ALA A 95 10.60 -2.03 -3.59
C ALA A 95 10.34 -0.92 -2.57
N TYR A 96 9.75 0.16 -3.07
CA TYR A 96 9.02 1.11 -2.24
C TYR A 96 7.53 0.81 -2.37
N ILE A 97 6.85 0.62 -1.23
CA ILE A 97 5.41 0.36 -1.15
C ILE A 97 4.77 1.65 -0.66
N ARG A 98 3.69 2.04 -1.34
CA ARG A 98 2.86 3.19 -1.04
C ARG A 98 1.43 2.75 -0.89
#